data_AF-A0A953RBZ0-F1
#
_entry.id   AF-A0A953RBZ0-F1
#
_cell.length_a   1.000
_cell.length_b   1.000
_cell.length_c   1.000
_cell.angle_alpha   90.00
_cell.angle_beta   90.00
_cell.angle_gamma   90.00
#
_symmetry.space_group_name_H-M   'P 1'
#
loop_
_entity.id
_entity.type
_entity.pdbx_description
1 polymer ?
#
loop_
_entity_poly.entity_id
_entity_poly.type
_entity_poly.pdbx_seq_one_letter_code
_entity_poly.pdbx_strand_id
1 'polypeptide(L)'
;MRWVEDEYFRTLEIPLRRGRVFNEQDRPGTPRAAVINESMARRFRPGQDPLGKHMGAGSDACEIVGVVADVRHQDATKEGLVEVFFPYRQAPPKSMTVVVRAGKSIGRDPMRLGPAIGRAVAAVDGQSAPSRVRELLQIASGRLAPKRLTMAVIAAFAGLALVLAAIGIYGVLSFTVAQRTHEIGVRMALGAPRGSVVRMIVGQAAGLAAGGVAIGIAGALAVSHVLASLLYGVQATDPVVFAGVSAMLLGVAVTAAYLPARRAAKVDPVTALRHE
;
A
#
# COMPACT_ATOMS: atom_id res chain seq x y z
N MET A 1 10.37 -5.29 23.35
CA MET A 1 10.68 -4.79 24.72
C MET A 1 11.33 -3.43 24.59
N ARG A 2 10.98 -2.47 25.45
CA ARG A 2 11.49 -1.08 25.35
C ARG A 2 11.67 -0.48 26.74
N TRP A 3 12.76 0.24 26.96
CA TRP A 3 12.97 1.03 28.18
C TRP A 3 12.50 2.46 27.94
N VAL A 4 11.70 2.97 28.85
CA VAL A 4 11.02 4.26 28.70
C VAL A 4 11.06 5.06 29.99
N GLU A 5 11.03 6.38 29.85
CA GLU A 5 10.91 7.34 30.94
C GLU A 5 9.43 7.55 31.30
N ASP A 6 9.15 8.11 32.47
CA ASP A 6 7.81 8.32 33.02
C ASP A 6 6.90 9.10 32.06
N GLU A 7 7.43 10.13 31.40
CA GLU A 7 6.68 10.98 30.47
C GLU A 7 6.57 10.41 29.06
N TYR A 8 7.16 9.25 28.76
CA TYR A 8 7.18 8.69 27.41
C TYR A 8 5.78 8.50 26.81
N PHE A 9 4.87 7.90 27.57
CA PHE A 9 3.51 7.61 27.10
C PHE A 9 2.73 8.90 26.86
N ARG A 10 2.91 9.91 27.73
CA ARG A 10 2.32 11.24 27.56
C ARG A 10 2.90 11.95 26.33
N THR A 11 4.21 11.87 26.14
CA THR A 11 4.94 12.46 25.02
C THR A 11 4.55 11.83 23.69
N LEU A 12 4.12 10.56 23.65
CA LEU A 12 3.60 9.92 22.45
C LEU A 12 2.07 9.86 22.38
N GLU A 13 1.36 10.45 23.33
CA GLU A 13 -0.12 10.37 23.44
C GLU A 13 -0.64 8.93 23.39
N ILE A 14 0.10 8.00 24.00
CA ILE A 14 -0.34 6.61 24.17
C ILE A 14 -1.24 6.58 25.42
N PRO A 15 -2.55 6.34 25.28
CA PRO A 15 -3.45 6.37 26.42
C PRO A 15 -3.24 5.16 27.32
N LEU A 16 -3.19 5.42 28.63
CA LEU A 16 -3.30 4.39 29.66
C LEU A 16 -4.73 3.84 29.64
N ARG A 17 -4.86 2.52 29.67
CA ARG A 17 -6.15 1.81 29.70
C ARG A 17 -6.50 1.34 31.08
N ARG A 18 -5.53 0.73 31.77
CA ARG A 18 -5.72 0.11 33.09
C ARG A 18 -4.44 0.22 33.92
N GLY A 19 -4.57 0.27 35.24
CA GLY A 19 -3.43 0.33 36.16
C GLY A 19 -2.77 1.71 36.19
N ARG A 20 -1.43 1.75 36.19
CA ARG A 20 -0.62 2.97 36.20
C ARG A 20 0.53 2.90 35.21
N VAL A 21 1.07 4.06 34.83
CA VAL A 21 2.37 4.16 34.16
C VAL A 21 3.51 4.25 35.19
N PHE A 22 4.74 4.33 34.71
CA PHE A 22 5.92 4.49 35.55
C PHE A 22 5.93 5.84 36.27
N ASN A 23 6.45 5.84 37.49
CA ASN A 23 6.61 7.03 38.32
C ASN A 23 7.88 6.95 39.17
N GLU A 24 8.08 7.93 40.06
CA GLU A 24 9.27 8.03 40.91
C GLU A 24 9.51 6.83 41.85
N GLN A 25 8.49 6.00 42.09
CA GLN A 25 8.60 4.81 42.94
C GLN A 25 9.30 3.66 42.21
N ASP A 26 9.30 3.65 40.88
CA ASP A 26 9.89 2.60 40.04
C ASP A 26 11.42 2.82 39.89
N ARG A 27 12.15 2.77 41.01
CA ARG A 27 13.60 3.07 41.12
C ARG A 27 14.45 1.81 41.37
N PRO A 28 15.78 1.86 41.16
CA PRO A 28 16.66 0.73 41.50
C PRO A 28 16.44 0.22 42.94
N GLY A 29 16.41 -1.11 43.09
CA GLY A 29 16.18 -1.76 44.39
C GLY A 29 14.71 -1.94 44.80
N THR A 30 13.76 -1.48 43.98
CA THR A 30 12.33 -1.79 44.15
C THR A 30 11.91 -3.00 43.30
N PRO A 31 10.74 -3.62 43.55
CA PRO A 31 10.20 -4.65 42.67
C PRO A 31 10.17 -4.16 41.21
N ARG A 32 10.54 -5.05 40.28
CA ARG A 32 10.61 -4.66 38.86
C ARG A 32 9.21 -4.44 38.31
N ALA A 33 9.01 -3.30 37.66
CA ALA A 33 7.72 -2.94 37.08
C ALA A 33 7.75 -3.11 35.55
N ALA A 34 6.62 -3.51 34.98
CA ALA A 34 6.41 -3.59 33.54
C ALA A 34 5.05 -3.00 33.16
N VAL A 35 4.99 -2.32 32.03
CA VAL A 35 3.75 -1.87 31.39
C VAL A 35 3.63 -2.61 30.07
N ILE A 36 2.45 -3.11 29.75
CA ILE A 36 2.20 -3.88 28.52
C ILE A 36 1.15 -3.19 27.66
N ASN A 37 1.11 -3.49 26.36
CA ASN A 37 0.00 -3.03 25.52
C ASN A 37 -1.20 -3.98 25.53
N GLU A 38 -2.34 -3.54 24.98
CA GLU A 38 -3.57 -4.33 24.87
C GLU A 38 -3.36 -5.68 24.17
N SER A 39 -2.55 -5.72 23.10
CA SER A 39 -2.20 -6.99 22.43
C SER A 39 -1.44 -7.97 23.31
N MET A 40 -0.43 -7.49 24.07
CA MET A 40 0.27 -8.34 25.02
C MET A 40 -0.68 -8.80 26.14
N ALA A 41 -1.55 -7.92 26.63
CA ALA A 41 -2.54 -8.25 27.65
C ALA A 41 -3.51 -9.35 27.20
N ARG A 42 -3.96 -9.34 25.94
CA ARG A 42 -4.81 -10.40 25.38
C ARG A 42 -4.10 -11.76 25.30
N ARG A 43 -2.80 -11.75 25.00
CA ARG A 43 -1.98 -12.96 24.87
C ARG A 43 -1.49 -13.48 26.22
N PHE A 44 -1.27 -12.58 27.18
CA PHE A 44 -0.80 -12.90 28.51
C PHE A 44 -1.95 -13.49 29.34
N ARG A 45 -1.95 -14.83 29.45
CA ARG A 45 -2.96 -15.61 30.21
C ARG A 45 -4.40 -15.22 29.83
N PRO A 46 -4.87 -15.65 28.65
CA PRO A 46 -6.18 -15.26 28.13
C PRO A 46 -7.31 -15.40 29.16
N GLY A 47 -8.10 -14.34 29.32
CA GLY A 47 -9.22 -14.29 30.27
C GLY A 47 -8.86 -13.93 31.72
N GLN A 48 -7.59 -13.72 32.04
CA GLN A 48 -7.16 -13.24 33.37
C GLN A 48 -6.83 -11.75 33.35
N ASP A 49 -6.96 -11.11 34.51
CA ASP A 49 -6.45 -9.75 34.69
C ASP A 49 -4.90 -9.78 34.70
N PRO A 50 -4.22 -9.10 33.75
CA PRO A 50 -2.77 -9.03 33.75
C PRO A 50 -2.19 -8.19 34.90
N LEU A 51 -2.97 -7.27 35.50
CA LEU A 51 -2.45 -6.37 36.54
C LEU A 51 -2.04 -7.15 37.80
N GLY A 52 -0.89 -6.77 38.39
CA GLY A 52 -0.31 -7.42 39.58
C GLY A 52 0.29 -8.81 39.32
N LYS A 53 0.19 -9.32 38.08
CA LYS A 53 0.82 -10.58 37.69
C LYS A 53 2.27 -10.36 37.34
N HIS A 54 3.08 -11.39 37.58
CA HIS A 54 4.51 -11.34 37.32
C HIS A 54 4.85 -12.03 36.00
N MET A 55 5.72 -11.39 35.21
CA MET A 55 6.35 -11.93 34.02
C MET A 55 7.79 -12.33 34.33
N GLY A 56 8.22 -13.51 33.90
CA GLY A 56 9.53 -14.07 34.24
C GLY A 56 9.53 -14.90 35.52
N ALA A 57 10.71 -15.31 35.98
CA ALA A 57 10.90 -16.13 37.17
C ALA A 57 12.12 -15.66 37.98
N GLY A 58 12.10 -15.92 39.29
CA GLY A 58 13.22 -15.57 40.18
C GLY A 58 13.40 -14.06 40.37
N SER A 59 14.65 -13.63 40.53
CA SER A 59 15.06 -12.24 40.76
C SER A 59 14.79 -11.29 39.59
N ASP A 60 14.43 -11.82 38.42
CA ASP A 60 14.10 -11.04 37.22
C ASP A 60 12.58 -10.92 36.98
N ALA A 61 11.76 -11.45 37.89
CA ALA A 61 10.30 -11.34 37.79
C ALA A 61 9.86 -9.87 37.83
N CYS A 62 9.07 -9.46 36.83
CA CYS A 62 8.55 -8.11 36.68
C CYS A 62 7.04 -8.11 36.86
N GLU A 63 6.53 -7.29 37.78
CA GLU A 63 5.10 -7.08 38.00
C GLU A 63 4.51 -6.21 36.89
N ILE A 64 3.39 -6.63 36.32
CA ILE A 64 2.63 -5.83 35.36
C ILE A 64 1.81 -4.79 36.14
N VAL A 65 2.23 -3.52 36.08
CA VAL A 65 1.62 -2.41 36.80
C VAL A 65 0.60 -1.61 35.96
N GLY A 66 0.60 -1.80 34.64
CA GLY A 66 -0.27 -1.06 33.74
C GLY A 66 -0.46 -1.68 32.36
N VAL A 67 -1.56 -1.29 31.71
CA VAL A 67 -1.90 -1.63 30.33
C VAL A 67 -2.14 -0.35 29.54
N VAL A 68 -1.43 -0.17 28.43
CA VAL A 68 -1.56 0.98 27.51
C VAL A 68 -2.19 0.55 26.18
N ALA A 69 -2.73 1.49 25.41
CA ALA A 69 -3.27 1.18 24.09
C ALA A 69 -2.20 0.70 23.10
N ASP A 70 -2.63 -0.08 22.12
CA ASP A 70 -1.74 -0.56 21.06
C ASP A 70 -1.17 0.60 20.23
N VAL A 71 0.17 0.64 20.10
CA VAL A 71 0.84 1.58 19.20
C VAL A 71 0.78 1.01 17.79
N ARG A 72 0.07 1.71 16.90
CA ARG A 72 -0.03 1.35 15.48
C ARG A 72 1.32 1.54 14.78
N HIS A 73 2.08 0.46 14.67
CA HIS A 73 3.19 0.37 13.72
C HIS A 73 2.61 0.06 12.33
N GLN A 74 3.19 0.60 11.25
CA GLN A 74 2.58 0.57 9.89
C GLN A 74 2.30 -0.85 9.34
N ASP A 75 2.84 -1.91 9.94
CA ASP A 75 2.50 -3.31 9.63
C ASP A 75 1.16 -3.74 10.29
N ALA A 76 0.24 -2.79 10.44
CA ALA A 76 -1.06 -2.89 11.10
C ALA A 76 -2.09 -3.69 10.30
N THR A 77 -1.74 -4.91 9.90
CA THR A 77 -2.73 -5.93 9.55
C THR A 77 -2.86 -6.92 10.70
N LYS A 78 -3.68 -6.48 11.66
CA LYS A 78 -4.56 -7.26 12.56
C LYS A 78 -4.12 -7.73 13.94
N GLU A 79 -2.88 -7.60 14.38
CA GLU A 79 -2.59 -7.68 15.82
C GLU A 79 -1.56 -6.62 16.16
N GLY A 80 -1.89 -5.70 17.08
CA GLY A 80 -0.88 -4.75 17.58
C GLY A 80 0.35 -5.54 18.01
N LEU A 81 1.54 -5.09 17.66
CA LEU A 81 2.78 -5.77 18.06
C LEU A 81 2.76 -5.98 19.57
N VAL A 82 3.14 -7.16 20.03
CA VAL A 82 3.25 -7.43 21.47
C VAL A 82 4.39 -6.58 22.03
N GLU A 83 4.05 -5.61 22.86
CA GLU A 83 5.01 -4.67 23.44
C GLU A 83 5.01 -4.75 24.96
N VAL A 84 6.22 -4.77 25.51
CA VAL A 84 6.49 -4.69 26.94
C VAL A 84 7.44 -3.52 27.15
N PHE A 85 7.05 -2.63 28.04
CA PHE A 85 7.78 -1.45 28.45
C PHE A 85 8.35 -1.67 29.84
N PHE A 86 9.56 -1.17 30.07
CA PHE A 86 10.27 -1.22 31.34
C PHE A 86 10.71 0.20 31.76
N PRO A 87 10.76 0.50 33.06
CA PRO A 87 11.20 1.80 33.54
C PRO A 87 12.69 1.98 33.29
N TYR A 88 13.04 3.09 32.65
CA TYR A 88 14.43 3.45 32.37
C TYR A 88 15.29 3.46 33.64
N ARG A 89 14.75 3.97 34.76
CA ARG A 89 15.46 4.15 36.03
C ARG A 89 15.98 2.84 36.63
N GLN A 90 15.28 1.71 36.42
CA GLN A 90 15.68 0.42 36.98
C GLN A 90 16.78 -0.28 36.18
N ALA A 91 16.84 -0.05 34.87
CA ALA A 91 17.78 -0.70 33.97
C ALA A 91 18.11 0.20 32.76
N PRO A 92 18.98 1.22 32.92
CA PRO A 92 19.27 2.16 31.87
C PRO A 92 20.01 1.46 30.70
N PRO A 93 19.47 1.50 29.46
CA PRO A 93 20.15 0.94 28.29
C PRO A 93 21.39 1.76 27.92
N LYS A 94 22.35 1.10 27.27
CA LYS A 94 23.60 1.73 26.78
C LYS A 94 23.38 2.79 25.69
N SER A 95 22.21 2.80 25.07
CA SER A 95 21.82 3.80 24.07
C SER A 95 20.35 4.19 24.29
N MET A 96 20.05 5.47 24.08
CA MET A 96 18.71 6.02 24.25
C MET A 96 18.34 6.91 23.07
N THR A 97 17.06 6.88 22.70
CA THR A 97 16.46 7.87 21.81
C THR A 97 15.59 8.80 22.65
N VAL A 98 15.87 10.10 22.57
CA VAL A 98 15.04 11.13 23.20
C VAL A 98 13.91 11.47 22.24
N VAL A 99 12.68 11.40 22.74
CA VAL A 99 11.49 11.84 22.00
C VAL A 99 11.09 13.19 22.53
N VAL A 100 10.98 14.18 21.65
CA VAL A 100 10.56 15.55 22.00
C VAL A 100 9.25 15.84 21.28
N ARG A 101 8.26 16.32 22.04
CA ARG A 101 7.00 16.81 21.49
C ARG A 101 7.09 18.32 21.30
N ALA A 102 6.96 18.79 20.06
CA ALA A 102 6.85 20.21 19.77
C ALA A 102 5.56 20.76 20.39
N GLY A 103 5.66 21.85 21.14
CA GLY A 103 4.50 22.56 21.67
C GLY A 103 3.68 23.20 20.55
N LYS A 104 2.40 23.49 20.82
CA LYS A 104 1.48 24.14 19.85
C LYS A 104 2.01 25.47 19.30
N SER A 105 2.92 26.13 20.01
CA SER A 105 3.55 27.41 19.64
C SER A 105 4.57 27.33 18.50
N ILE A 106 5.04 26.13 18.13
CA ILE A 106 6.15 25.95 17.17
C ILE A 106 5.64 25.89 15.71
N GLY A 107 4.32 25.88 15.50
CA GLY A 107 3.71 25.89 14.16
C GLY A 107 3.80 24.52 13.47
N ARG A 108 3.72 24.51 12.13
CA ARG A 108 3.64 23.29 11.30
C ARG A 108 4.98 22.58 11.04
N ASP A 109 6.11 23.15 11.45
CA ASP A 109 7.44 22.58 11.18
C ASP A 109 8.20 22.25 12.48
N PRO A 110 8.08 21.02 12.98
CA PRO A 110 8.81 20.55 14.16
C PRO A 110 10.33 20.54 13.98
N MET A 111 10.84 20.53 12.74
CA MET A 111 12.28 20.46 12.47
C MET A 111 13.02 21.75 12.82
N ARG A 112 12.29 22.85 13.03
CA ARG A 112 12.84 24.10 13.59
C ARG A 112 13.43 23.92 14.99
N LEU A 113 13.00 22.90 15.73
CA LEU A 113 13.59 22.56 17.03
C LEU A 113 14.95 21.89 16.92
N GLY A 114 15.30 21.29 15.77
CA GLY A 114 16.51 20.50 15.60
C GLY A 114 17.79 21.23 16.03
N PRO A 115 18.05 22.47 15.55
CA PRO A 115 19.22 23.24 15.96
C PRO A 115 19.22 23.65 17.44
N ALA A 116 18.04 23.87 18.04
CA ALA A 116 17.92 24.20 19.46
C ALA A 116 18.22 22.98 20.34
N ILE A 117 17.66 21.82 19.99
CA ILE A 117 17.95 20.53 20.64
C ILE A 117 19.43 20.18 20.49
N GLY A 118 19.99 20.33 19.30
CA GLY A 118 21.41 20.06 19.05
C GLY A 118 22.33 20.88 19.94
N ARG A 119 22.04 22.18 20.13
CA ARG A 119 22.78 23.05 21.05
C ARG A 119 22.60 22.64 22.52
N ALA A 120 21.40 22.26 22.93
CA ALA A 120 21.14 21.80 24.29
C ALA A 120 21.87 20.49 24.62
N VAL A 121 21.91 19.55 23.68
CA VAL A 121 22.67 18.28 23.83
C VAL A 121 24.17 18.56 23.88
N ALA A 122 24.67 19.39 22.97
CA ALA A 122 26.10 19.76 22.93
C ALA A 122 26.56 20.49 24.20
N ALA A 123 25.66 21.21 24.89
CA ALA A 123 25.96 21.85 26.17
C ALA A 123 26.10 20.86 27.33
N VAL A 124 25.44 19.71 27.26
CA VAL A 124 25.54 18.64 28.28
C VAL A 124 26.73 17.72 27.99
N ASP A 125 26.93 17.37 26.71
CA ASP A 125 28.05 16.54 26.26
C ASP A 125 28.53 16.99 24.88
N GLY A 126 29.67 17.69 24.85
CA GLY A 126 30.27 18.25 23.64
C GLY A 126 30.87 17.21 22.69
N GLN A 127 31.02 15.94 23.11
CA GLN A 127 31.50 14.85 22.24
C GLN A 127 30.35 14.06 21.60
N SER A 128 29.14 14.19 22.13
CA SER A 128 27.94 13.58 21.56
C SER A 128 27.40 14.44 20.43
N ALA A 129 27.86 14.18 19.19
CA ALA A 129 27.19 14.71 18.02
C ALA A 129 25.72 14.27 18.05
N PRO A 130 24.74 15.20 18.02
CA PRO A 130 23.34 14.81 18.11
C PRO A 130 23.02 13.86 16.96
N SER A 131 22.72 12.62 17.32
CA SER A 131 22.27 11.60 16.38
C SER A 131 21.06 12.16 15.64
N ARG A 132 21.20 12.30 14.32
CA ARG A 132 20.27 12.91 13.36
C ARG A 132 18.87 13.16 13.95
N VAL A 133 18.56 14.43 14.22
CA VAL A 133 17.17 14.83 14.55
C VAL A 133 16.31 14.46 13.35
N ARG A 134 15.30 13.63 13.59
CA ARG A 134 14.36 13.18 12.56
C ARG A 134 12.96 13.41 13.06
N GLU A 135 12.12 13.93 12.18
CA GLU A 135 10.69 14.01 12.45
C GLU A 135 10.14 12.59 12.57
N LEU A 136 9.30 12.33 13.57
CA LEU A 136 8.66 11.01 13.72
C LEU A 136 7.87 10.64 12.45
N LEU A 137 7.25 11.64 11.81
CA LEU A 137 6.63 11.53 10.48
C LEU A 137 7.63 11.22 9.37
N GLN A 138 8.87 11.72 9.41
CA GLN A 138 9.94 11.35 8.48
C GLN A 138 10.58 9.99 8.78
N ILE A 139 10.50 9.49 10.01
CA ILE A 139 10.86 8.10 10.31
C ILE A 139 9.77 7.16 9.77
N ALA A 140 8.51 7.55 9.95
CA ALA A 140 7.37 6.85 9.37
C ALA A 140 7.37 6.93 7.82
N SER A 141 7.76 8.07 7.23
CA SER A 141 7.75 8.30 5.78
C SER A 141 9.04 7.93 5.06
N GLY A 142 10.19 8.01 5.73
CA GLY A 142 11.50 7.61 5.21
C GLY A 142 11.60 6.10 4.95
N ARG A 143 10.69 5.29 5.51
CA ARG A 143 10.51 3.88 5.15
C ARG A 143 9.64 3.67 3.90
N LEU A 144 9.02 4.72 3.33
CA LEU A 144 8.34 4.67 2.03
C LEU A 144 9.26 4.90 0.83
N ALA A 145 10.48 5.44 1.02
CA ALA A 145 11.38 5.69 -0.12
C ALA A 145 11.69 4.42 -0.95
N PRO A 146 11.98 3.25 -0.33
CA PRO A 146 12.15 2.00 -1.09
C PRO A 146 10.85 1.54 -1.77
N LYS A 147 9.71 1.64 -1.07
CA LYS A 147 8.40 1.24 -1.61
C LYS A 147 7.99 2.07 -2.83
N ARG A 148 8.32 3.37 -2.87
CA ARG A 148 8.02 4.26 -4.01
C ARG A 148 8.80 3.88 -5.26
N LEU A 149 10.09 3.52 -5.13
CA LEU A 149 10.89 3.09 -6.27
C LEU A 149 10.34 1.78 -6.86
N THR A 150 10.07 0.79 -6.01
CA THR A 150 9.48 -0.48 -6.45
C THR A 150 8.13 -0.28 -7.13
N MET A 151 7.25 0.55 -6.56
CA MET A 151 5.97 0.89 -7.17
C MET A 151 6.14 1.60 -8.52
N ALA A 152 7.10 2.51 -8.65
CA ALA A 152 7.36 3.22 -9.91
C ALA A 152 7.84 2.25 -11.00
N VAL A 153 8.71 1.31 -10.67
CA VAL A 153 9.19 0.29 -11.61
C VAL A 153 8.06 -0.66 -12.03
N ILE A 154 7.26 -1.14 -11.07
CA ILE A 154 6.09 -1.99 -11.38
C ILE A 154 5.09 -1.22 -12.25
N ALA A 155 4.80 0.05 -11.94
CA ALA A 155 3.92 0.88 -12.73
C ALA A 155 4.45 1.11 -14.16
N ALA A 156 5.76 1.28 -14.32
CA ALA A 156 6.39 1.40 -15.63
C ALA A 156 6.26 0.10 -16.45
N PHE A 157 6.51 -1.06 -15.84
CA PHE A 157 6.31 -2.37 -16.49
C PHE A 157 4.84 -2.62 -16.85
N ALA A 158 3.92 -2.31 -15.95
CA ALA A 158 2.48 -2.43 -16.21
C ALA A 158 2.04 -1.51 -17.36
N GLY A 159 2.53 -0.27 -17.39
CA GLY A 159 2.28 0.66 -18.49
C GLY A 159 2.84 0.16 -19.82
N LEU A 160 4.05 -0.39 -19.84
CA LEU A 160 4.64 -0.96 -21.04
C LEU A 160 3.86 -2.19 -21.53
N ALA A 161 3.50 -3.09 -20.63
CA ALA A 161 2.67 -4.26 -20.95
C ALA A 161 1.31 -3.85 -21.53
N LEU A 162 0.71 -2.79 -20.99
CA LEU A 162 -0.55 -2.23 -21.47
C LEU A 162 -0.42 -1.65 -22.89
N VAL A 163 0.67 -0.93 -23.18
CA VAL A 163 0.97 -0.42 -24.53
C VAL A 163 1.17 -1.57 -25.51
N LEU A 164 1.95 -2.59 -25.14
CA LEU A 164 2.18 -3.77 -25.99
C LEU A 164 0.88 -4.53 -26.26
N ALA A 165 0.02 -4.70 -25.25
CA ALA A 165 -1.29 -5.31 -25.41
C ALA A 165 -2.17 -4.49 -26.36
N ALA A 166 -2.19 -3.16 -26.22
CA ALA A 166 -2.95 -2.28 -27.11
C ALA A 166 -2.46 -2.38 -28.57
N ILE A 167 -1.15 -2.38 -28.80
CA ILE A 167 -0.56 -2.54 -30.13
C ILE A 167 -0.93 -3.91 -30.72
N GLY A 168 -0.85 -4.98 -29.93
CA GLY A 168 -1.21 -6.33 -30.36
C GLY A 168 -2.68 -6.45 -30.74
N ILE A 169 -3.59 -5.95 -29.91
CA ILE A 169 -5.03 -5.91 -30.20
C ILE A 169 -5.31 -5.12 -31.47
N TYR A 170 -4.69 -3.94 -31.61
CA TYR A 170 -4.87 -3.11 -32.80
C TYR A 170 -4.39 -3.82 -34.06
N GLY A 171 -3.18 -4.39 -34.02
CA GLY A 171 -2.58 -5.11 -35.15
C GLY A 171 -3.43 -6.29 -35.59
N VAL A 172 -3.82 -7.17 -34.65
CA VAL A 172 -4.61 -8.36 -34.95
C VAL A 172 -6.00 -7.98 -35.48
N LEU A 173 -6.74 -7.12 -34.78
CA LEU A 173 -8.10 -6.76 -35.22
C LEU A 173 -8.10 -5.97 -36.53
N SER A 174 -7.18 -5.01 -36.69
CA SER A 174 -7.10 -4.24 -37.93
C SER A 174 -6.77 -5.14 -39.12
N PHE A 175 -5.87 -6.11 -38.93
CA PHE A 175 -5.51 -7.07 -39.96
C PHE A 175 -6.68 -8.01 -40.30
N THR A 176 -7.36 -8.57 -39.29
CA THR A 176 -8.52 -9.45 -39.51
C THR A 176 -9.65 -8.73 -40.23
N VAL A 177 -9.95 -7.47 -39.90
CA VAL A 177 -10.99 -6.70 -40.60
C VAL A 177 -10.56 -6.37 -42.03
N ALA A 178 -9.28 -6.03 -42.25
CA ALA A 178 -8.77 -5.77 -43.60
C ALA A 178 -8.85 -7.00 -44.52
N GLN A 179 -8.59 -8.21 -43.99
CA GLN A 179 -8.76 -9.45 -44.77
C GLN A 179 -10.22 -9.71 -45.17
N ARG A 180 -11.21 -9.19 -44.41
CA ARG A 180 -12.64 -9.34 -44.73
C ARG A 180 -13.17 -8.27 -45.70
N THR A 181 -12.30 -7.50 -46.35
CA THR A 181 -12.72 -6.44 -47.28
C THR A 181 -13.58 -6.98 -48.44
N HIS A 182 -13.30 -8.20 -48.93
CA HIS A 182 -14.10 -8.83 -49.98
C HIS A 182 -15.53 -9.12 -49.52
N GLU A 183 -15.71 -9.74 -48.35
CA GLU A 183 -17.05 -9.97 -47.76
C GLU A 183 -17.82 -8.67 -47.53
N ILE A 184 -17.12 -7.61 -47.09
CA ILE A 184 -17.70 -6.27 -46.91
C ILE A 184 -18.17 -5.73 -48.25
N GLY A 185 -17.35 -5.85 -49.31
CA GLY A 185 -17.68 -5.44 -50.67
C GLY A 185 -18.89 -6.17 -51.24
N VAL A 186 -18.97 -7.49 -51.07
CA VAL A 186 -20.13 -8.29 -51.52
C VAL A 186 -21.40 -7.85 -50.82
N ARG A 187 -21.38 -7.64 -49.49
CA ARG A 187 -22.56 -7.15 -48.75
C ARG A 187 -22.98 -5.75 -49.18
N MET A 188 -22.02 -4.87 -49.47
CA MET A 188 -22.31 -3.54 -50.01
C MET A 188 -22.94 -3.63 -51.41
N ALA A 189 -22.48 -4.53 -52.27
CA ALA A 189 -23.05 -4.77 -53.61
C ALA A 189 -24.48 -5.32 -53.55
N LEU A 190 -24.80 -6.11 -52.51
CA LEU A 190 -26.16 -6.58 -52.21
C LEU A 190 -27.07 -5.50 -51.59
N GLY A 191 -26.60 -4.25 -51.48
CA GLY A 191 -27.39 -3.10 -51.01
C GLY A 191 -27.40 -2.92 -49.49
N ALA A 192 -26.52 -3.59 -48.73
CA ALA A 192 -26.47 -3.40 -47.28
C ALA A 192 -26.04 -1.96 -46.92
N PRO A 193 -26.73 -1.29 -45.99
CA PRO A 193 -26.33 0.05 -45.57
C PRO A 193 -24.99 0.03 -44.82
N ARG A 194 -24.07 0.93 -45.20
CA ARG A 194 -22.70 1.04 -44.65
C ARG A 194 -22.66 0.98 -43.12
N GLY A 195 -23.57 1.70 -42.46
CA GLY A 195 -23.65 1.73 -41.00
C GLY A 195 -23.98 0.38 -40.36
N SER A 196 -24.80 -0.44 -41.01
CA SER A 196 -25.16 -1.78 -40.51
C SER A 196 -23.95 -2.72 -40.56
N VAL A 197 -23.20 -2.71 -41.66
CA VAL A 197 -22.01 -3.55 -41.84
C VAL A 197 -20.91 -3.15 -40.84
N VAL A 198 -20.64 -1.86 -40.69
CA VAL A 198 -19.64 -1.36 -39.72
C VAL A 198 -20.06 -1.70 -38.28
N ARG A 199 -21.34 -1.51 -37.91
CA ARG A 199 -21.83 -1.84 -36.57
C ARG A 199 -21.69 -3.33 -36.26
N MET A 200 -21.97 -4.19 -37.24
CA MET A 200 -21.81 -5.64 -37.08
C MET A 200 -20.35 -6.03 -36.82
N ILE A 201 -19.41 -5.48 -37.60
CA ILE A 201 -17.98 -5.78 -37.45
C ILE A 201 -17.45 -5.29 -36.10
N VAL A 202 -17.79 -4.05 -35.74
CA VAL A 202 -17.40 -3.48 -34.44
C VAL A 202 -18.02 -4.29 -33.30
N GLY A 203 -19.26 -4.76 -33.43
CA GLY A 203 -19.92 -5.62 -32.45
C GLY A 203 -19.21 -6.96 -32.26
N GLN A 204 -18.76 -7.61 -33.34
CA GLN A 204 -17.97 -8.84 -33.27
C GLN A 204 -16.63 -8.62 -32.58
N ALA A 205 -15.91 -7.54 -32.95
CA ALA A 205 -14.63 -7.19 -32.33
C ALA A 205 -14.79 -6.83 -30.84
N ALA A 206 -15.83 -6.08 -30.50
CA ALA A 206 -16.15 -5.72 -29.12
C ALA A 206 -16.52 -6.94 -28.28
N GLY A 207 -17.27 -7.90 -28.84
CA GLY A 207 -17.60 -9.16 -28.17
C GLY A 207 -16.35 -10.00 -27.87
N LEU A 208 -15.45 -10.13 -28.85
CA LEU A 208 -14.17 -10.83 -28.68
C LEU A 208 -13.31 -10.17 -27.61
N ALA A 209 -13.19 -8.83 -27.65
CA ALA A 209 -12.43 -8.06 -26.68
C ALA A 209 -13.03 -8.14 -25.28
N ALA A 210 -14.36 -8.11 -25.15
CA ALA A 210 -15.05 -8.28 -23.87
C ALA A 210 -14.79 -9.67 -23.27
N GLY A 211 -14.79 -10.72 -24.09
CA GLY A 211 -14.40 -12.07 -23.66
C GLY A 211 -12.96 -12.13 -23.16
N GLY A 212 -12.03 -11.53 -23.90
CA GLY A 212 -10.62 -11.43 -23.48
C GLY A 212 -10.44 -10.66 -22.17
N VAL A 213 -11.15 -9.54 -22.00
CA VAL A 213 -11.15 -8.76 -20.76
C VAL A 213 -11.70 -9.57 -19.60
N ALA A 214 -12.82 -10.28 -19.77
CA ALA A 214 -13.40 -11.10 -18.72
C ALA A 214 -12.43 -12.21 -18.26
N ILE A 215 -11.78 -12.90 -19.21
CA ILE A 215 -10.76 -13.92 -18.93
C ILE A 215 -9.55 -13.29 -18.22
N GLY A 216 -9.10 -12.13 -18.70
CA GLY A 216 -7.99 -11.38 -18.10
C GLY A 216 -8.26 -10.96 -16.66
N ILE A 217 -9.47 -10.44 -16.38
CA ILE A 217 -9.90 -10.08 -15.02
C ILE A 217 -9.91 -11.33 -14.13
N ALA A 218 -10.52 -12.43 -14.59
CA ALA A 218 -10.57 -13.67 -13.82
C ALA A 218 -9.17 -14.20 -13.49
N GLY A 219 -8.26 -14.20 -14.48
CA GLY A 219 -6.86 -14.59 -14.29
C GLY A 219 -6.11 -13.68 -13.33
N ALA A 220 -6.27 -12.36 -13.47
CA ALA A 220 -5.65 -11.37 -12.59
C ALA A 220 -6.15 -11.51 -11.14
N LEU A 221 -7.45 -11.76 -10.93
CA LEU A 221 -8.01 -12.01 -9.60
C LEU A 221 -7.48 -13.31 -8.99
N ALA A 222 -7.39 -14.39 -9.77
CA ALA A 222 -6.84 -15.65 -9.32
C ALA A 222 -5.37 -15.51 -8.87
N VAL A 223 -4.55 -14.85 -9.70
CA VAL A 223 -3.15 -14.57 -9.38
C VAL A 223 -3.04 -13.66 -8.16
N SER A 224 -3.85 -12.60 -8.09
CA SER A 224 -3.90 -11.70 -6.93
C SER A 224 -4.25 -12.42 -5.64
N HIS A 225 -5.16 -13.39 -5.69
CA HIS A 225 -5.53 -14.21 -4.55
C HIS A 225 -4.39 -15.10 -4.06
N VAL A 226 -3.65 -15.72 -5.00
CA VAL A 226 -2.44 -16.51 -4.67
C VAL A 226 -1.33 -15.63 -4.11
N LEU A 227 -1.12 -14.43 -4.65
CA LEU A 227 -0.14 -13.48 -4.11
C LEU A 227 -0.53 -12.98 -2.71
N ALA A 228 -1.81 -12.75 -2.45
CA ALA A 228 -2.31 -12.32 -1.14
C ALA A 228 -2.12 -13.40 -0.06
N SER A 229 -2.08 -14.69 -0.42
CA SER A 229 -1.77 -15.75 0.54
C SER A 229 -0.26 -15.85 0.85
N LEU A 230 0.60 -15.36 -0.04
CA LEU A 230 2.06 -15.34 0.13
C LEU A 230 2.57 -14.05 0.77
N LEU A 231 1.92 -12.91 0.50
CA LEU A 231 2.29 -11.59 1.03
C LEU A 231 1.20 -11.03 1.93
N TYR A 232 1.51 -10.92 3.22
CA TYR A 232 0.61 -10.36 4.22
C TYR A 232 0.34 -8.86 3.98
N GLY A 233 -0.94 -8.51 3.91
CA GLY A 233 -1.41 -7.12 3.96
C GLY A 233 -1.56 -6.38 2.62
N VAL A 234 -1.51 -7.10 1.49
CA VAL A 234 -1.77 -6.52 0.17
C VAL A 234 -3.26 -6.70 -0.19
N GLN A 235 -4.05 -5.63 -0.13
CA GLN A 235 -5.33 -5.59 -0.84
C GLN A 235 -5.03 -5.36 -2.32
N ALA A 236 -5.00 -6.45 -3.09
CA ALA A 236 -4.51 -6.49 -4.46
C ALA A 236 -5.55 -6.06 -5.53
N THR A 237 -6.76 -5.67 -5.13
CA THR A 237 -7.86 -5.38 -6.08
C THR A 237 -8.29 -3.93 -5.99
N ASP A 238 -7.77 -3.09 -6.89
CA ASP A 238 -8.24 -1.73 -7.13
C ASP A 238 -9.26 -1.72 -8.29
N PRO A 239 -10.56 -1.55 -8.02
CA PRO A 239 -11.59 -1.54 -9.06
C PRO A 239 -11.38 -0.46 -10.12
N VAL A 240 -10.75 0.66 -9.77
CA VAL A 240 -10.50 1.77 -10.69
C VAL A 240 -9.47 1.37 -11.75
N VAL A 241 -8.42 0.64 -11.36
CA VAL A 241 -7.41 0.15 -12.30
C VAL A 241 -8.02 -0.88 -13.24
N PHE A 242 -8.79 -1.84 -12.71
CA PHE A 242 -9.48 -2.84 -13.53
C PHE A 242 -10.45 -2.20 -14.52
N ALA A 243 -11.27 -1.26 -14.07
CA ALA A 243 -12.21 -0.54 -14.93
C ALA A 243 -11.49 0.30 -15.99
N GLY A 244 -10.45 1.06 -15.59
CA GLY A 244 -9.68 1.92 -16.48
C GLY A 244 -8.96 1.15 -17.59
N VAL A 245 -8.24 0.08 -17.23
CA VAL A 245 -7.54 -0.79 -18.18
C VAL A 245 -8.52 -1.48 -19.13
N SER A 246 -9.63 -2.01 -18.61
CA SER A 246 -10.66 -2.66 -19.42
C SER A 246 -11.30 -1.71 -20.42
N ALA A 247 -11.68 -0.51 -19.97
CA ALA A 247 -12.26 0.52 -20.84
C ALA A 247 -11.27 0.95 -21.93
N MET A 248 -9.99 1.11 -21.58
CA MET A 248 -8.96 1.48 -22.53
C MET A 248 -8.74 0.40 -23.60
N LEU A 249 -8.60 -0.88 -23.20
CA LEU A 249 -8.43 -1.99 -24.14
C LEU A 249 -9.65 -2.20 -25.04
N LEU A 250 -10.87 -2.03 -24.50
CA LEU A 250 -12.10 -2.06 -25.30
C LEU A 250 -12.14 -0.90 -26.30
N GLY A 251 -11.73 0.30 -25.89
CA GLY A 251 -11.60 1.46 -26.79
C GLY A 251 -10.62 1.19 -27.93
N VAL A 252 -9.46 0.59 -27.63
CA VAL A 252 -8.46 0.17 -28.63
C VAL A 252 -9.07 -0.86 -29.59
N ALA A 253 -9.80 -1.86 -29.08
CA ALA A 253 -10.45 -2.86 -29.93
C ALA A 253 -11.51 -2.25 -30.87
N VAL A 254 -12.36 -1.36 -30.35
CA VAL A 254 -13.39 -0.67 -31.15
C VAL A 254 -12.75 0.20 -32.22
N THR A 255 -11.74 0.99 -31.87
CA THR A 255 -11.03 1.85 -32.83
C THR A 255 -10.30 1.05 -33.91
N ALA A 256 -9.62 -0.04 -33.52
CA ALA A 256 -8.96 -0.97 -34.43
C ALA A 256 -9.91 -1.63 -35.42
N ALA A 257 -11.14 -1.95 -35.01
CA ALA A 257 -12.14 -2.54 -35.89
C ALA A 257 -12.87 -1.49 -36.74
N TYR A 258 -13.14 -0.31 -36.19
CA TYR A 258 -13.92 0.74 -36.84
C TYR A 258 -13.17 1.39 -38.01
N LEU A 259 -11.89 1.73 -37.85
CA LEU A 259 -11.08 2.41 -38.87
C LEU A 259 -11.01 1.63 -40.19
N PRO A 260 -10.63 0.33 -40.21
CA PRO A 260 -10.58 -0.47 -41.42
C PRO A 260 -11.98 -0.79 -41.96
N ALA A 261 -12.96 -1.09 -41.09
CA ALA A 261 -14.33 -1.37 -41.53
C ALA A 261 -14.95 -0.17 -42.27
N ARG A 262 -14.72 1.04 -41.75
CA ARG A 262 -15.18 2.28 -42.39
C ARG A 262 -14.47 2.54 -43.72
N ARG A 263 -13.17 2.23 -43.80
CA ARG A 263 -12.41 2.33 -45.07
C ARG A 263 -12.96 1.35 -46.10
N ALA A 264 -13.13 0.08 -45.74
CA ALA A 264 -13.67 -0.95 -46.62
C ALA A 264 -15.10 -0.63 -47.10
N ALA A 265 -15.98 -0.12 -46.23
CA ALA A 265 -17.35 0.25 -46.60
C ALA A 265 -17.45 1.51 -47.50
N LYS A 266 -16.38 2.31 -47.59
CA LYS A 266 -16.29 3.49 -48.47
C LYS A 266 -15.72 3.18 -49.85
N VAL A 267 -14.98 2.07 -50.00
CA VAL A 267 -14.42 1.65 -51.29
C VAL A 267 -15.59 1.30 -52.21
N ASP A 268 -15.55 1.81 -53.44
CA ASP A 268 -16.63 1.63 -54.42
C ASP A 268 -16.69 0.14 -54.82
N PRO A 269 -17.84 -0.55 -54.73
CA PRO A 269 -17.95 -1.98 -55.06
C PRO A 269 -17.41 -2.34 -56.46
N VAL A 270 -17.39 -1.38 -57.39
CA VAL A 270 -16.85 -1.54 -58.75
C VAL A 270 -15.32 -1.58 -58.79
N THR A 271 -14.61 -0.94 -57.86
CA THR A 271 -13.13 -1.03 -57.76
C THR A 271 -12.68 -2.28 -56.99
N ALA A 272 -13.51 -2.81 -56.08
CA ALA A 272 -13.20 -4.04 -55.33
C ALA A 272 -13.21 -5.32 -56.18
N LEU A 273 -13.93 -5.32 -57.32
CA LEU A 273 -13.98 -6.43 -58.29
C LEU A 273 -12.90 -6.36 -59.38
N ARG A 274 -12.14 -5.26 -59.44
CA ARG A 274 -11.13 -5.01 -60.49
C ARG A 274 -9.68 -5.27 -60.05
N HIS A 275 -9.48 -5.68 -58.81
CA HIS A 275 -8.19 -6.16 -58.31
C HIS A 275 -8.24 -7.69 -58.16
N GLU A 276 -8.21 -8.38 -59.31
CA GLU A 276 -7.52 -9.65 -59.49
C GLU A 276 -6.26 -9.39 -60.33
#